data_AF-A0A8C5PFL8-F1
#
_entry.id   AF-A0A8C5PFL8-F1
#
_cell.length_a   1.000
_cell.length_b   1.000
_cell.length_c   1.000
_cell.angle_alpha   90.00
_cell.angle_beta   90.00
_cell.angle_gamma   90.00
#
_symmetry.space_group_name_H-M   'P 1'
#
loop_
_entity.id
_entity.type
_entity.pdbx_description
1 polymer ?
#
loop_
_entity_poly.entity_id
_entity_poly.type
_entity_poly.pdbx_seq_one_letter_code
_entity_poly.pdbx_strand_id
1 'polypeptide(L)'
;MDPRTMANTYYREVLNTWWQELDPGFNAGLLESDCPPDDGKIFVMYHGTTAAAAEQIIKNGFRQSPDGMLGRGVYVSRDPNKAARYPLGNKSDQVILKLRVNVGKVIKIDQKNFKMQKTWHIDHGFDTAWVPPNTILVESILKLEEDCVWDPKRIRVVGIVLAPPVHFISLQNMVSGNTVKHDNDLLTASMNFK
;
A
#
# COMPACT_ATOMS: atom_id res chain seq x y z
N MET A 1 -28.87 5.96 -2.36
CA MET A 1 -28.26 7.18 -2.93
C MET A 1 -28.50 7.17 -4.44
N ASP A 2 -28.72 8.34 -5.04
CA ASP A 2 -28.83 8.48 -6.50
C ASP A 2 -27.48 8.18 -7.19
N PRO A 3 -27.45 7.56 -8.39
CA PRO A 3 -26.22 7.25 -9.12
C PRO A 3 -25.27 8.44 -9.32
N ARG A 4 -25.79 9.67 -9.48
CA ARG A 4 -24.94 10.86 -9.62
C ARG A 4 -24.24 11.22 -8.33
N THR A 5 -24.92 11.06 -7.19
CA THR A 5 -24.31 11.25 -5.87
C THR A 5 -23.21 10.23 -5.62
N MET A 6 -23.42 8.95 -5.99
CA MET A 6 -22.41 7.91 -5.84
C MET A 6 -21.18 8.16 -6.71
N ALA A 7 -21.38 8.55 -7.98
CA ALA A 7 -20.29 8.92 -8.87
C ALA A 7 -19.50 10.13 -8.35
N ASN A 8 -20.20 11.15 -7.83
CA ASN A 8 -19.53 12.31 -7.25
C ASN A 8 -18.70 11.96 -6.01
N THR A 9 -19.21 11.11 -5.12
CA THR A 9 -18.45 10.65 -3.94
C THR A 9 -17.22 9.85 -4.37
N TYR A 10 -17.35 8.95 -5.34
CA TYR A 10 -16.25 8.15 -5.87
C TYR A 10 -15.13 9.02 -6.42
N TYR A 11 -15.45 9.92 -7.35
CA TYR A 11 -14.43 10.77 -7.98
C TYR A 11 -13.82 11.76 -6.97
N ARG A 12 -14.57 12.26 -5.98
CA ARG A 12 -13.99 13.06 -4.89
C ARG A 12 -12.99 12.26 -4.07
N GLU A 13 -13.30 11.02 -3.75
CA GLU A 13 -12.40 10.14 -3.02
C GLU A 13 -11.12 9.87 -3.82
N VAL A 14 -11.25 9.52 -5.11
CA VAL A 14 -10.10 9.34 -6.02
C VAL A 14 -9.21 10.58 -6.02
N LEU A 15 -9.79 11.76 -6.22
CA LEU A 15 -9.04 13.02 -6.22
C LEU A 15 -8.37 13.29 -4.87
N ASN A 16 -9.10 13.19 -3.76
CA ASN A 16 -8.56 13.45 -2.43
C ASN A 16 -7.41 12.52 -2.07
N THR A 17 -7.47 11.25 -2.48
CA THR A 17 -6.43 10.28 -2.19
C THR A 17 -5.23 10.39 -3.15
N TRP A 18 -5.44 10.76 -4.41
CA TRP A 18 -4.41 10.62 -5.45
C TRP A 18 -4.07 11.92 -6.19
N TRP A 19 -4.51 13.09 -5.70
CA TRP A 19 -4.28 14.38 -6.36
C TRP A 19 -2.80 14.65 -6.70
N GLN A 20 -1.85 14.15 -5.90
CA GLN A 20 -0.42 14.33 -6.18
C GLN A 20 -0.02 13.75 -7.53
N GLU A 21 -0.67 12.69 -8.01
CA GLU A 21 -0.36 12.08 -9.30
C GLU A 21 -0.80 12.92 -10.51
N LEU A 22 -1.55 14.00 -10.30
CA LEU A 22 -1.91 14.97 -11.35
C LEU A 22 -0.77 15.96 -11.66
N ASP A 23 0.21 16.09 -10.76
CA ASP A 23 1.36 16.97 -11.00
C ASP A 23 2.23 16.35 -12.12
N PRO A 24 2.49 17.06 -13.23
CA PRO A 24 3.36 16.58 -14.31
C PRO A 24 4.78 16.19 -13.84
N GLY A 25 5.26 16.75 -12.72
CA GLY A 25 6.55 16.41 -12.11
C GLY A 25 6.48 15.29 -11.07
N PHE A 26 5.30 14.73 -10.81
CA PHE A 26 5.11 13.73 -9.76
C PHE A 26 5.95 12.48 -10.01
N ASN A 27 6.74 12.14 -9.00
CA ASN A 27 7.36 10.84 -8.87
C ASN A 27 7.08 10.30 -7.48
N ALA A 28 6.59 9.06 -7.40
CA ALA A 28 6.46 8.39 -6.12
C ALA A 28 7.86 8.25 -5.48
N GLY A 29 7.96 8.59 -4.19
CA GLY A 29 9.23 8.60 -3.49
C GLY A 29 9.88 7.20 -3.48
N LEU A 30 11.15 7.15 -3.85
CA LEU A 30 12.05 6.03 -3.57
C LEU A 30 12.81 6.39 -2.30
N LEU A 31 12.18 6.13 -1.15
CA LEU A 31 12.76 6.41 0.16
C LEU A 31 13.32 5.12 0.75
N GLU A 32 14.57 5.18 1.22
CA GLU A 32 15.23 4.08 1.92
C GLU A 32 14.37 3.58 3.10
N SER A 33 14.40 2.27 3.34
CA SER A 33 13.52 1.60 4.30
C SER A 33 13.73 2.02 5.75
N ASP A 34 14.92 2.48 6.09
CA ASP A 34 15.30 2.94 7.43
C ASP A 34 14.90 4.39 7.72
N CYS A 35 14.54 5.15 6.70
CA CYS A 35 14.11 6.54 6.84
C CYS A 35 12.61 6.63 7.21
N PRO A 36 12.22 7.53 8.12
CA PRO A 36 10.81 7.78 8.40
C PRO A 36 10.11 8.34 7.14
N PRO A 37 8.93 7.81 6.77
CA PRO A 37 8.18 8.35 5.64
C PRO A 37 7.52 9.68 6.03
N ASP A 38 7.60 10.66 5.15
CA ASP A 38 6.94 11.96 5.33
C ASP A 38 5.42 11.84 5.18
N ASP A 39 4.70 12.55 6.06
CA ASP A 39 3.24 12.62 6.03
C ASP A 39 2.70 13.08 4.68
N GLY A 40 1.62 12.44 4.27
CA GLY A 40 0.85 12.79 3.07
C GLY A 40 1.56 12.46 1.76
N LYS A 41 2.75 11.84 1.76
CA LYS A 41 3.47 11.47 0.54
C LYS A 41 3.02 10.12 -0.02
N ILE A 42 3.41 9.89 -1.28
CA ILE A 42 3.22 8.61 -1.97
C ILE A 42 4.59 7.98 -2.19
N PHE A 43 4.75 6.74 -1.73
CA PHE A 43 6.00 5.99 -1.88
C PHE A 43 5.82 4.74 -2.73
N VAL A 44 6.91 4.31 -3.38
CA VAL A 44 6.99 2.97 -3.96
C VAL A 44 7.22 1.96 -2.84
N MET A 45 6.39 0.93 -2.80
CA MET A 45 6.48 -0.15 -1.82
C MET A 45 6.23 -1.50 -2.49
N TYR A 46 6.38 -2.58 -1.72
CA TYR A 46 6.33 -3.95 -2.20
C TYR A 46 5.50 -4.84 -1.27
N HIS A 47 4.82 -5.81 -1.88
CA HIS A 47 4.07 -6.84 -1.16
C HIS A 47 4.27 -8.19 -1.84
N GLY A 48 4.82 -9.15 -1.09
CA GLY A 48 5.01 -10.53 -1.54
C GLY A 48 3.80 -11.39 -1.19
N THR A 49 3.33 -12.19 -2.14
CA THR A 49 2.13 -13.02 -1.98
C THR A 49 2.13 -14.19 -2.98
N THR A 50 1.09 -15.01 -3.01
CA THR A 50 0.91 -16.07 -4.02
C THR A 50 0.32 -15.50 -5.31
N ALA A 51 0.50 -16.19 -6.44
CA ALA A 51 -0.10 -15.77 -7.71
C ALA A 51 -1.63 -15.63 -7.65
N ALA A 52 -2.31 -16.57 -6.97
CA ALA A 52 -3.76 -16.51 -6.77
C ALA A 52 -4.18 -15.28 -5.95
N ALA A 53 -3.46 -14.96 -4.88
CA ALA A 53 -3.75 -13.79 -4.07
C ALA A 53 -3.43 -12.48 -4.81
N ALA A 54 -2.33 -12.44 -5.58
CA ALA A 54 -2.00 -11.31 -6.44
C ALA A 54 -3.13 -11.01 -7.45
N GLU A 55 -3.68 -12.04 -8.09
CA GLU A 55 -4.82 -11.89 -9.00
C GLU A 55 -6.04 -11.30 -8.29
N GLN A 56 -6.36 -11.77 -7.08
CA GLN A 56 -7.47 -11.24 -6.29
C GLN A 56 -7.24 -9.80 -5.85
N ILE A 57 -6.02 -9.45 -5.45
CA ILE A 57 -5.63 -8.09 -5.08
C ILE A 57 -5.75 -7.14 -6.27
N ILE A 58 -5.30 -7.55 -7.46
CA ILE A 58 -5.39 -6.72 -8.66
C ILE A 58 -6.85 -6.52 -9.06
N LYS A 59 -7.71 -7.55 -8.94
CA LYS A 59 -9.14 -7.44 -9.30
C LYS A 59 -9.95 -6.61 -8.30
N ASN A 60 -9.72 -6.83 -7.01
CA ASN A 60 -10.64 -6.38 -5.96
C ASN A 60 -10.02 -5.37 -5.00
N GLY A 61 -8.74 -5.04 -5.16
CA GLY A 61 -7.97 -4.29 -4.18
C GLY A 61 -7.49 -5.15 -3.00
N PHE A 62 -6.68 -4.54 -2.15
CA PHE A 62 -6.26 -5.17 -0.90
C PHE A 62 -7.43 -5.30 0.08
N ARG A 63 -7.32 -6.28 0.98
CA ARG A 63 -8.18 -6.40 2.16
C ARG A 63 -7.28 -6.31 3.39
N GLN A 64 -7.77 -5.66 4.43
CA GLN A 64 -7.06 -5.60 5.70
C GLN A 64 -6.91 -7.01 6.28
N SER A 65 -5.72 -7.34 6.76
CA SER A 65 -5.56 -8.42 7.74
C SER A 65 -6.29 -8.03 9.02
N PRO A 66 -7.02 -8.95 9.67
CA PRO A 66 -7.83 -8.62 10.87
C PRO A 66 -6.97 -8.20 12.07
N ASP A 67 -5.72 -8.65 12.09
CA ASP A 67 -4.69 -8.34 13.07
C ASP A 67 -3.30 -8.56 12.44
N GLY A 68 -2.24 -8.24 13.18
CA GLY A 68 -0.85 -8.47 12.84
C GLY A 68 0.03 -7.73 13.83
N MET A 69 1.32 -7.61 13.59
CA MET A 69 2.21 -6.95 14.56
C MET A 69 1.85 -5.49 14.85
N LEU A 70 1.43 -4.73 13.84
CA LEU A 70 0.96 -3.34 13.97
C LEU A 70 -0.58 -3.26 13.98
N GLY A 71 -1.27 -4.38 14.24
CA GLY A 71 -2.72 -4.43 14.27
C GLY A 71 -3.36 -4.67 12.91
N ARG A 72 -4.62 -4.29 12.79
CA ARG A 72 -5.38 -4.42 11.55
C ARG A 72 -4.82 -3.48 10.49
N GLY A 73 -4.74 -3.98 9.25
CA GLY A 73 -4.30 -3.19 8.11
C GLY A 73 -3.69 -4.03 7.00
N VAL A 74 -3.12 -3.36 6.01
CA VAL A 74 -2.39 -3.96 4.90
C VAL A 74 -0.89 -3.72 5.13
N TYR A 75 -0.13 -4.82 5.15
CA TYR A 75 1.30 -4.80 5.42
C TYR A 75 2.10 -4.72 4.13
N VAL A 76 2.97 -3.72 4.04
CA VAL A 76 3.81 -3.43 2.87
C VAL A 76 5.21 -3.02 3.35
N SER A 77 6.18 -3.05 2.44
CA SER A 77 7.59 -2.75 2.75
C SER A 77 8.19 -1.84 1.69
N ARG A 78 9.15 -1.00 2.06
CA ARG A 78 9.98 -0.29 1.08
C ARG A 78 11.16 -1.13 0.62
N ASP A 79 11.55 -2.14 1.40
CA ASP A 79 12.54 -3.16 1.04
C ASP A 79 11.90 -4.32 0.24
N PRO A 80 12.25 -4.48 -1.05
CA PRO A 80 11.76 -5.61 -1.84
C PRO A 80 12.24 -6.97 -1.30
N ASN A 81 13.37 -7.04 -0.59
CA ASN A 81 13.87 -8.28 0.00
C ASN A 81 12.98 -8.74 1.16
N LYS A 82 12.43 -7.80 1.93
CA LYS A 82 11.41 -8.11 2.93
C LYS A 82 10.15 -8.69 2.28
N ALA A 83 9.67 -8.06 1.21
CA ALA A 83 8.52 -8.57 0.46
C ALA A 83 8.79 -9.98 -0.11
N ALA A 84 10.01 -10.25 -0.60
CA ALA A 84 10.44 -11.56 -1.10
C ALA A 84 10.45 -12.67 -0.03
N ARG A 85 10.22 -12.36 1.25
CA ARG A 85 10.03 -13.39 2.28
C ARG A 85 8.67 -14.08 2.20
N TYR A 86 7.69 -13.47 1.53
CA TYR A 86 6.31 -13.94 1.49
C TYR A 86 5.91 -14.49 0.11
N PRO A 87 5.13 -15.58 0.03
CA PRO A 87 4.50 -16.28 1.15
C PRO A 87 5.53 -17.05 2.01
N LEU A 88 5.18 -17.31 3.27
CA LEU A 88 5.99 -18.15 4.15
C LEU A 88 5.85 -19.61 3.69
N GLY A 89 6.96 -20.35 3.65
CA GLY A 89 6.97 -21.75 3.21
C GLY A 89 7.23 -21.89 1.71
N ASN A 90 6.29 -22.53 0.98
CA ASN A 90 6.44 -22.76 -0.45
C ASN A 90 6.32 -21.45 -1.24
N LYS A 91 7.33 -21.17 -2.08
CA LYS A 91 7.42 -19.98 -2.92
C LYS A 91 7.37 -20.29 -4.42
N SER A 92 6.97 -21.51 -4.80
CA SER A 92 6.91 -21.94 -6.20
C SER A 92 6.03 -21.04 -7.07
N ASP A 93 5.01 -20.42 -6.46
CA ASP A 93 4.06 -19.51 -7.11
C ASP A 93 4.17 -18.06 -6.58
N GLN A 94 5.32 -17.70 -6.00
CA GLN A 94 5.54 -16.39 -5.38
C GLN A 94 5.45 -15.24 -6.39
N VAL A 95 4.71 -14.20 -6.01
CA VAL A 95 4.61 -12.92 -6.72
C VAL A 95 5.02 -11.77 -5.79
N ILE A 96 5.79 -10.81 -6.32
CA ILE A 96 6.08 -9.54 -5.65
C ILE A 96 5.42 -8.42 -6.43
N LEU A 97 4.44 -7.78 -5.81
CA LEU A 97 3.73 -6.63 -6.36
C LEU A 97 4.53 -5.35 -6.10
N LYS A 98 4.65 -4.49 -7.11
CA LYS A 98 5.10 -3.09 -6.96
C LYS A 98 3.88 -2.21 -6.71
N LEU A 99 3.96 -1.38 -5.70
CA LEU A 99 2.85 -0.57 -5.21
C LEU A 99 3.18 0.92 -5.28
N ARG A 100 2.14 1.74 -5.41
CA ARG A 100 2.14 3.13 -4.91
C ARG A 100 1.27 3.18 -3.67
N VAL A 101 1.79 3.78 -2.60
CA VAL A 101 1.14 3.83 -1.29
C VAL A 101 1.08 5.28 -0.83
N ASN A 102 -0.13 5.84 -0.72
CA ASN A 102 -0.34 7.12 -0.04
C ASN A 102 -0.35 6.87 1.48
N VAL A 103 0.73 7.24 2.15
CA VAL A 103 0.90 6.90 3.57
C VAL A 103 0.01 7.73 4.50
N GLY A 104 -0.57 8.84 4.03
CA GLY A 104 -1.37 9.73 4.85
C GLY A 104 -0.59 10.22 6.08
N LYS A 105 -1.25 10.30 7.24
CA LYS A 105 -0.58 10.62 8.50
C LYS A 105 0.14 9.39 9.06
N VAL A 106 1.45 9.47 9.28
CA VAL A 106 2.29 8.34 9.71
C VAL A 106 2.63 8.45 11.19
N ILE A 107 2.56 7.34 11.91
CA ILE A 107 3.20 7.20 13.22
C ILE A 107 4.36 6.23 13.16
N LYS A 108 5.50 6.63 13.73
CA LYS A 108 6.61 5.73 14.01
C LYS A 108 6.32 4.91 15.26
N ILE A 109 6.27 3.59 15.13
CA ILE A 109 6.16 2.65 16.25
C ILE A 109 7.58 2.21 16.66
N ASP A 110 8.07 2.77 17.77
CA ASP A 110 9.35 2.43 18.38
C ASP A 110 9.19 2.28 19.91
N GLN A 111 10.29 2.19 20.66
CA GLN A 111 10.26 2.07 22.12
C GLN A 111 9.52 3.21 22.84
N LYS A 112 9.37 4.39 22.21
CA LYS A 112 8.62 5.50 22.82
C LYS A 112 7.12 5.36 22.57
N ASN A 113 6.75 4.88 21.39
CA ASN A 113 5.36 4.80 20.92
C ASN A 113 4.77 3.38 20.93
N PHE A 114 5.46 2.38 21.51
CA PHE A 114 5.04 0.98 21.51
C PHE A 114 3.62 0.76 22.07
N LYS A 115 3.16 1.60 22.99
CA LYS A 115 1.78 1.55 23.53
C LYS A 115 0.71 1.78 22.46
N MET A 116 1.07 2.49 21.38
CA MET A 116 0.18 2.78 20.25
C MET A 116 0.25 1.73 19.14
N GLN A 117 1.08 0.68 19.30
CA GLN A 117 1.36 -0.34 18.28
C GLN A 117 0.10 -0.94 17.64
N LYS A 118 -1.00 -1.02 18.38
CA LYS A 118 -2.28 -1.59 17.93
C LYS A 118 -3.42 -0.58 17.83
N THR A 119 -3.25 0.63 18.37
CA THR A 119 -4.32 1.63 18.54
C THR A 119 -4.12 2.88 17.70
N TRP A 120 -2.99 3.00 17.00
CA TRP A 120 -2.60 4.18 16.21
C TRP A 120 -3.69 4.70 15.26
N HIS A 121 -4.49 3.83 14.64
CA HIS A 121 -5.57 4.29 13.76
C HIS A 121 -6.80 4.72 14.55
N ILE A 122 -7.45 3.79 15.24
CA ILE A 122 -8.77 4.00 15.86
C ILE A 122 -8.72 5.07 16.95
N ASP A 123 -7.68 5.07 17.78
CA ASP A 123 -7.61 5.96 18.95
C ASP A 123 -6.90 7.28 18.63
N HIS A 124 -6.08 7.32 17.58
CA HIS A 124 -5.16 8.44 17.33
C HIS A 124 -5.22 9.02 15.89
N GLY A 125 -5.99 8.42 14.99
CA GLY A 125 -6.26 8.94 13.66
C GLY A 125 -5.06 8.94 12.71
N PHE A 126 -4.09 8.05 12.89
CA PHE A 126 -3.01 7.86 11.92
C PHE A 126 -3.45 6.94 10.79
N ASP A 127 -3.02 7.19 9.56
CA ASP A 127 -3.37 6.38 8.39
C ASP A 127 -2.41 5.20 8.18
N THR A 128 -1.16 5.36 8.60
CA THR A 128 -0.10 4.35 8.51
C THR A 128 0.70 4.27 9.81
N ALA A 129 0.93 3.05 10.31
CA ALA A 129 1.97 2.79 11.28
C ALA A 129 3.23 2.28 10.57
N TRP A 130 4.37 2.89 10.86
CA TRP A 130 5.67 2.46 10.36
C TRP A 130 6.56 2.01 11.51
N VAL A 131 7.20 0.86 11.38
CA VAL A 131 8.22 0.38 12.31
C VAL A 131 9.58 0.35 11.60
N PRO A 132 10.63 0.99 12.16
CA PRO A 132 11.96 0.96 11.54
C PRO A 132 12.63 -0.41 11.71
N PRO A 133 13.69 -0.69 10.92
CA PRO A 133 14.51 -1.87 11.14
C PRO A 133 15.21 -1.80 12.51
N ASN A 134 15.58 -2.98 13.03
CA ASN A 134 16.24 -3.18 14.32
C ASN A 134 15.46 -2.61 15.53
N THR A 135 14.13 -2.55 15.43
CA THR A 135 13.27 -2.11 16.54
C THR A 135 13.02 -3.26 17.52
N ILE A 136 13.27 -3.00 18.79
CA ILE A 136 12.89 -3.90 19.89
C ILE A 136 11.44 -3.59 20.27
N LEU A 137 10.54 -4.52 19.95
CA LEU A 137 9.18 -4.57 20.48
C LEU A 137 9.12 -5.61 21.60
N VAL A 138 8.13 -5.50 22.49
CA VAL A 138 8.04 -6.18 23.80
C VAL A 138 8.45 -7.66 23.79
N GLU A 139 8.21 -8.38 22.69
CA GLU A 139 8.47 -9.82 22.58
C GLU A 139 9.41 -10.22 21.43
N SER A 140 9.92 -9.27 20.63
CA SER A 140 10.83 -9.60 19.51
C SER A 140 11.61 -8.40 18.96
N ILE A 141 12.75 -8.70 18.34
CA ILE A 141 13.52 -7.74 17.54
C ILE A 141 13.09 -7.88 16.08
N LEU A 142 12.51 -6.82 15.53
CA LEU A 142 12.29 -6.71 14.10
C LEU A 142 13.58 -6.31 13.42
N LYS A 143 14.09 -7.17 12.54
CA LYS A 143 15.30 -6.86 11.77
C LYS A 143 15.04 -5.94 10.57
N LEU A 144 13.81 -5.93 10.04
CA LEU A 144 13.44 -5.20 8.81
C LEU A 144 12.21 -4.32 9.07
N GLU A 145 12.12 -3.21 8.35
CA GLU A 145 11.06 -2.21 8.48
C GLU A 145 9.70 -2.73 8.02
N GLU A 146 8.60 -2.21 8.53
CA GLU A 146 7.26 -2.55 8.01
C GLU A 146 6.34 -1.36 8.09
N ASP A 147 5.51 -1.20 7.06
CA ASP A 147 4.42 -0.25 7.04
C ASP A 147 3.09 -1.03 7.13
N CYS A 148 2.20 -0.59 8.00
CA CYS A 148 0.82 -1.08 8.11
C CYS A 148 -0.13 0.06 7.78
N VAL A 149 -0.74 -0.01 6.59
CA VAL A 149 -1.67 1.00 6.09
C VAL A 149 -3.09 0.59 6.48
N TRP A 150 -3.84 1.49 7.09
CA TRP A 150 -5.18 1.17 7.55
C TRP A 150 -6.15 0.97 6.38
N ASP A 151 -6.36 2.00 5.55
CA ASP A 151 -7.32 1.94 4.45
C ASP A 151 -6.68 1.35 3.16
N PRO A 152 -7.16 0.19 2.67
CA PRO A 152 -6.67 -0.40 1.42
C PRO A 152 -6.77 0.52 0.19
N LYS A 153 -7.69 1.51 0.17
CA LYS A 153 -7.85 2.45 -0.95
C LYS A 153 -6.65 3.38 -1.13
N ARG A 154 -5.79 3.50 -0.12
CA ARG A 154 -4.52 4.23 -0.18
C ARG A 154 -3.40 3.45 -0.89
N ILE A 155 -3.67 2.22 -1.35
CA ILE A 155 -2.69 1.35 -1.97
C ILE A 155 -3.15 0.98 -3.38
N ARG A 156 -2.24 1.17 -4.35
CA ARG A 156 -2.46 0.76 -5.74
C ARG A 156 -1.34 -0.15 -6.21
N VAL A 157 -1.71 -1.24 -6.89
CA VAL A 157 -0.75 -2.08 -7.63
C VAL A 157 -0.39 -1.38 -8.94
N VAL A 158 0.91 -1.16 -9.17
CA VAL A 158 1.44 -0.45 -10.34
C VAL A 158 2.43 -1.29 -11.16
N GLY A 159 2.78 -2.49 -10.70
CA GLY A 159 3.60 -3.41 -11.47
C GLY A 159 3.79 -4.76 -10.80
N ILE A 160 4.41 -5.68 -11.55
CA ILE A 160 4.87 -6.99 -11.07
C ILE A 160 6.41 -6.97 -11.08
N VAL A 161 7.03 -7.09 -9.91
CA VAL A 161 8.49 -7.16 -9.77
C VAL A 161 9.00 -8.57 -10.05
N LEU A 162 8.28 -9.55 -9.52
CA LEU A 162 8.60 -10.98 -9.64
C LEU A 162 7.29 -11.76 -9.78
N ALA A 163 7.26 -12.73 -10.69
CA ALA A 163 6.25 -13.78 -10.74
C ALA A 163 6.80 -14.97 -11.55
N PRO A 164 6.26 -16.19 -11.38
CA PRO A 164 6.56 -17.30 -12.27
C PRO A 164 6.17 -16.94 -13.71
N PRO A 165 6.92 -17.42 -14.73
CA PRO A 165 6.63 -17.10 -16.12
C PRO A 165 5.18 -17.38 -16.55
N VAL A 166 4.57 -18.44 -16.00
CA VAL A 166 3.18 -18.84 -16.28
C VAL A 166 2.14 -17.82 -15.80
N HIS A 167 2.48 -16.93 -14.87
CA HIS A 167 1.59 -15.90 -14.34
C HIS A 167 2.00 -14.47 -14.71
N PHE A 168 3.26 -14.22 -15.07
CA PHE A 168 3.78 -12.87 -15.23
C PHE A 168 3.01 -12.05 -16.27
N ILE A 169 2.78 -12.58 -17.47
CA ILE A 169 2.12 -11.86 -18.56
C ILE A 169 0.67 -11.52 -18.22
N SER A 170 -0.09 -12.48 -17.66
CA SER A 170 -1.49 -12.24 -17.33
C SER A 170 -1.64 -11.19 -16.22
N LEU A 171 -0.84 -11.29 -15.16
CA LEU A 171 -0.84 -10.31 -14.07
C LEU A 171 -0.41 -8.92 -14.57
N GLN A 172 0.64 -8.83 -15.39
CA GLN A 172 1.12 -7.56 -15.94
C GLN A 172 0.06 -6.87 -16.82
N ASN A 173 -0.69 -7.63 -17.62
CA ASN A 173 -1.78 -7.10 -18.43
C ASN A 173 -2.92 -6.54 -17.56
N MET A 174 -3.28 -7.24 -16.48
CA MET A 174 -4.30 -6.77 -15.55
C MET A 174 -3.89 -5.46 -14.87
N VAL A 175 -2.63 -5.37 -14.40
CA VAL A 175 -2.10 -4.15 -13.78
C VAL A 175 -2.06 -2.98 -14.77
N SER A 176 -1.68 -3.24 -16.02
CA SER A 176 -1.64 -2.21 -17.07
C SER A 176 -3.05 -1.65 -17.35
N GLY A 177 -4.06 -2.53 -17.46
CA GLY A 177 -5.45 -2.11 -17.61
C GLY A 177 -5.97 -1.28 -16.43
N ASN A 178 -5.66 -1.70 -15.19
CA ASN A 178 -6.03 -0.94 -13.99
C ASN A 178 -5.33 0.42 -13.89
N THR A 179 -4.09 0.52 -14.37
CA THR A 179 -3.35 1.79 -14.40
C THR A 179 -4.03 2.78 -15.33
N VAL A 180 -4.36 2.35 -16.56
CA VAL A 180 -5.10 3.19 -17.52
C VAL A 180 -6.46 3.62 -16.95
N LYS A 181 -7.17 2.70 -16.29
CA LYS A 181 -8.45 3.04 -15.63
C LYS A 181 -8.27 4.11 -14.55
N HIS A 182 -7.28 3.95 -13.68
CA HIS A 182 -6.98 4.91 -12.61
C HIS A 182 -6.64 6.30 -13.13
N ASP A 183 -5.78 6.38 -14.15
CA ASP A 183 -5.39 7.67 -14.74
C ASP A 183 -6.59 8.38 -15.35
N ASN A 184 -7.47 7.65 -16.04
CA ASN A 184 -8.74 8.20 -16.56
C ASN A 184 -9.68 8.66 -15.45
N ASP A 185 -9.80 7.88 -14.36
CA ASP A 185 -10.64 8.23 -13.22
C ASP A 185 -10.14 9.50 -12.53
N LEU A 186 -8.82 9.63 -12.36
CA LEU A 186 -8.19 10.81 -11.74
C LEU A 186 -8.35 12.07 -12.60
N LEU A 187 -8.17 11.95 -13.93
CA LEU A 187 -8.43 13.04 -14.87
C LEU A 187 -9.90 13.47 -14.83
N THR A 188 -10.82 12.51 -14.88
CA THR A 188 -12.27 12.77 -14.80
C THR A 188 -12.63 13.47 -13.50
N ALA A 189 -12.08 13.00 -12.37
CA ALA A 189 -12.28 13.65 -11.07
C ALA A 189 -11.77 15.09 -11.06
N SER A 190 -10.59 15.34 -11.63
CA SER A 190 -10.02 16.68 -11.71
C SER A 190 -10.85 17.65 -12.55
N MET A 191 -11.55 17.17 -13.59
CA MET A 191 -12.44 18.00 -14.40
C MET A 191 -13.75 18.32 -13.68
N ASN A 192 -14.26 17.40 -12.86
CA ASN A 192 -15.54 17.53 -12.17
C ASN A 192 -15.50 18.41 -10.91
N PHE A 193 -14.32 18.58 -10.29
CA PHE A 193 -14.17 19.26 -9.00
C PHE A 193 -13.16 20.43 -9.01
N LYS A 194 -12.90 21.01 -10.19
CA LYS A 194 -12.19 22.29 -10.32
C LYS A 194 -13.02 23.46 -9.78
#